data_AF-A0AAD4KPQ7-F1
#
_entry.id   AF-A0AAD4KPQ7-F1
#
_cell.length_a   1.000
_cell.length_b   1.000
_cell.length_c   1.000
_cell.angle_alpha   90.00
_cell.angle_beta   90.00
_cell.angle_gamma   90.00
#
_symmetry.space_group_name_H-M   'P 1'
#
loop_
_entity.id
_entity.type
_entity.pdbx_description
1 polymer ?
#
loop_
_entity_poly.entity_id
_entity_poly.type
_entity_poly.pdbx_seq_one_letter_code
_entity_poly.pdbx_strand_id
1 'polypeptide(L)'
;MVSYRKTRFVCVSDTHGYLPQEAGFSLPPGDVLIHAGDLTNTGSISQLKRTLQWIKDADYEAKIVIAGNHDVTLDPDFYAEHGGIFHKELQDVTACIDIVNTGDGSVIFLNHKSTLVKLSRPEGPRTMFKVFGSPFSRFRGQWAFGYSTAEDGERLWSQIPTDTDIVVTHTPPFGYCDHHPADYGPSESTGCRQLLDALSRIKPMLSICGHVHEGRGYERVMWSANASTVSVDKEALPPLNSKKQNLIDLTGKRHPALRNTSSACTSKTTSVPNSDMDDNIRQETCIINAAIMAKSWPHINGKQFNRPIVVDINLPIWDHEGGG
;
A
#
# COMPACT_ATOMS: atom_id res chain seq x y z
N MET A 1 19.43 6.59 -22.55
CA MET A 1 19.15 5.60 -21.48
C MET A 1 18.22 6.25 -20.49
N VAL A 2 17.21 5.53 -19.97
CA VAL A 2 16.38 6.06 -18.88
C VAL A 2 17.25 6.15 -17.62
N SER A 3 17.30 7.34 -17.02
CA SER A 3 18.01 7.55 -15.77
C SER A 3 17.09 7.24 -14.60
N TYR A 4 17.63 6.60 -13.56
CA TYR A 4 16.90 6.30 -12.34
C TYR A 4 17.46 7.10 -11.18
N ARG A 5 16.59 7.46 -10.23
CA ARG A 5 16.99 8.05 -8.97
C ARG A 5 16.29 7.34 -7.82
N LYS A 6 16.97 7.30 -6.68
CA LYS A 6 16.39 6.81 -5.44
C LYS A 6 15.18 7.67 -5.05
N THR A 7 14.06 7.02 -4.80
CA THR A 7 12.85 7.60 -4.22
C THR A 7 12.54 6.83 -2.93
N ARG A 8 12.26 7.59 -1.86
CA ARG A 8 11.98 7.07 -0.53
C ARG A 8 10.49 7.11 -0.22
N PHE A 9 9.94 5.94 0.05
CA PHE A 9 8.56 5.76 0.49
C PHE A 9 8.51 5.56 2.00
N VAL A 10 7.55 6.20 2.64
CA VAL A 10 7.19 5.98 4.05
C VAL A 10 5.82 5.34 4.06
N CYS A 11 5.75 4.09 4.53
CA CYS A 11 4.57 3.26 4.47
C CYS A 11 3.98 3.07 5.87
N VAL A 12 2.69 3.36 5.99
CA VAL A 12 1.86 3.14 7.16
C VAL A 12 0.53 2.51 6.75
N SER A 13 -0.17 1.90 7.69
CA SER A 13 -1.52 1.38 7.54
C SER A 13 -2.12 1.19 8.93
N ASP A 14 -3.44 1.00 9.03
CA ASP A 14 -4.09 0.56 10.26
C ASP A 14 -3.75 1.50 11.43
N THR A 15 -3.88 2.80 11.19
CA THR A 15 -3.70 3.80 12.24
C THR A 15 -4.95 3.91 13.10
N HIS A 16 -6.12 3.47 12.62
CA HIS A 16 -7.37 3.40 13.38
C HIS A 16 -7.72 4.74 14.07
N GLY A 17 -7.41 5.86 13.41
CA GLY A 17 -7.64 7.22 13.92
C GLY A 17 -6.63 7.73 14.97
N TYR A 18 -5.60 6.96 15.32
CA TYR A 18 -4.54 7.41 16.22
C TYR A 18 -3.60 8.39 15.52
N LEU A 19 -3.28 9.49 16.19
CA LEU A 19 -2.24 10.40 15.74
C LEU A 19 -0.85 9.77 15.95
N PRO A 20 0.17 10.16 15.16
CA PRO A 20 1.55 9.69 15.38
C PRO A 20 2.03 9.82 16.82
N GLN A 21 1.72 10.94 17.49
CA GLN A 21 2.11 11.19 18.88
C GLN A 21 1.39 10.27 19.88
N GLU A 22 0.15 9.87 19.58
CA GLU A 22 -0.65 8.96 20.43
C GLU A 22 -0.21 7.51 20.25
N ALA A 23 0.17 7.13 19.04
CA ALA A 23 0.71 5.82 18.70
C ALA A 23 2.24 5.73 18.94
N GLY A 24 2.88 6.78 19.46
CA GLY A 24 4.30 6.77 19.82
C GLY A 24 5.26 6.62 18.64
N PHE A 25 4.87 7.06 17.43
CA PHE A 25 5.73 7.07 16.26
C PHE A 25 5.90 8.47 15.67
N SER A 26 6.97 8.64 14.90
CA SER A 26 7.19 9.81 14.06
C SER A 26 7.33 9.39 12.61
N LEU A 27 6.94 10.30 11.72
CA LEU A 27 7.10 10.15 10.28
C LEU A 27 8.54 10.52 9.90
N PRO A 28 9.38 9.57 9.43
CA PRO A 28 10.74 9.87 9.03
C PRO A 28 10.79 10.63 7.69
N PRO A 29 11.89 11.35 7.39
CA PRO A 29 12.04 12.01 6.10
C PRO A 29 11.92 11.04 4.92
N GLY A 30 11.22 11.45 3.87
CA GLY A 30 11.03 10.71 2.63
C GLY A 30 10.39 11.59 1.56
N ASP A 31 10.10 10.99 0.41
CA ASP A 31 9.54 11.71 -0.74
C ASP A 31 8.02 11.48 -0.85
N VAL A 32 7.58 10.25 -0.54
CA VAL A 32 6.18 9.83 -0.66
C VAL A 32 5.70 9.15 0.61
N LEU A 33 4.55 9.57 1.13
CA LEU A 33 3.81 8.87 2.19
C LEU A 33 2.73 7.98 1.57
N ILE A 34 2.61 6.74 2.03
CA ILE A 34 1.54 5.81 1.65
C ILE A 34 0.81 5.37 2.92
N HIS A 35 -0.52 5.52 2.95
CA HIS A 35 -1.41 4.95 3.97
C HIS A 35 -2.28 3.85 3.35
N ALA A 36 -2.06 2.58 3.73
CA ALA A 36 -2.68 1.40 3.10
C ALA A 36 -4.03 0.97 3.73
N GLY A 37 -4.86 1.94 4.09
CA GLY A 37 -6.21 1.70 4.64
C GLY A 37 -6.30 1.72 6.15
N ASP A 38 -7.54 1.63 6.64
CA ASP A 38 -7.92 1.80 8.04
C ASP A 38 -7.38 3.12 8.63
N LEU A 39 -7.75 4.21 7.93
CA LEU A 39 -7.47 5.59 8.33
C LEU A 39 -8.15 5.92 9.67
N THR A 40 -9.29 5.28 9.91
CA THR A 40 -10.18 5.53 11.04
C THR A 40 -10.60 4.21 11.70
N ASN A 41 -11.32 4.29 12.82
CA ASN A 41 -11.85 3.09 13.48
C ASN A 41 -13.31 2.80 13.04
N THR A 42 -14.06 3.82 12.65
CA THR A 42 -15.47 3.68 12.23
C THR A 42 -15.88 4.65 11.10
N GLY A 43 -14.96 5.38 10.48
CA GLY A 43 -15.27 6.28 9.37
C GLY A 43 -16.02 7.56 9.75
N SER A 44 -16.08 7.98 11.01
CA SER A 44 -16.79 9.22 11.35
C SER A 44 -16.11 10.46 10.73
N ILE A 45 -16.88 11.52 10.47
CA ILE A 45 -16.34 12.79 9.92
C ILE A 45 -15.19 13.32 10.79
N SER A 46 -15.33 13.22 12.13
CA SER A 46 -14.29 13.69 13.05
C SER A 46 -13.02 12.86 12.98
N GLN A 47 -13.13 11.53 12.85
CA GLN A 47 -11.97 10.65 12.66
C GLN A 47 -11.28 10.90 11.31
N LEU A 48 -12.06 11.00 10.22
CA LEU A 48 -11.52 11.30 8.89
C LEU A 48 -10.76 12.63 8.88
N LYS A 49 -11.37 13.71 9.39
CA LYS A 49 -10.70 15.02 9.49
C LYS A 49 -9.41 14.94 10.31
N ARG A 50 -9.47 14.26 11.46
CA ARG A 50 -8.32 14.09 12.35
C ARG A 50 -7.16 13.36 11.67
N THR A 51 -7.43 12.25 10.99
CA THR A 51 -6.39 11.48 10.28
C THR A 51 -5.86 12.25 9.08
N LEU A 52 -6.75 12.82 8.25
CA LEU A 52 -6.32 13.52 7.04
C LEU A 52 -5.54 14.80 7.35
N GLN A 53 -5.79 15.45 8.48
CA GLN A 53 -5.06 16.65 8.89
C GLN A 53 -3.56 16.36 9.03
N TRP A 54 -3.16 15.36 9.83
CA TRP A 54 -1.73 15.08 10.02
C TRP A 54 -1.07 14.54 8.74
N ILE A 55 -1.82 13.83 7.88
CA ILE A 55 -1.32 13.37 6.57
C ILE A 55 -1.03 14.58 5.67
N LYS A 56 -1.93 15.58 5.62
CA LYS A 56 -1.75 16.82 4.85
C LYS A 56 -0.55 17.61 5.33
N ASP A 57 -0.42 17.74 6.66
CA ASP A 57 0.63 18.53 7.31
C ASP A 57 2.03 17.90 7.19
N ALA A 58 2.12 16.61 6.86
CA ALA A 58 3.39 15.94 6.69
C ALA A 58 4.17 16.46 5.47
N ASP A 59 5.47 16.73 5.64
CA ASP A 59 6.36 17.21 4.58
C ASP A 59 6.80 16.06 3.65
N TYR A 60 5.83 15.56 2.89
CA TYR A 60 6.04 14.68 1.74
C TYR A 60 5.50 15.37 0.49
N GLU A 61 6.16 15.12 -0.62
CA GLU A 61 5.78 15.68 -1.89
C GLU A 61 4.49 15.07 -2.42
N ALA A 62 4.32 13.74 -2.28
CA ALA A 62 3.08 13.05 -2.54
C ALA A 62 2.60 12.28 -1.32
N LYS A 63 1.30 12.29 -1.07
CA LYS A 63 0.64 11.46 -0.03
C LYS A 63 -0.44 10.63 -0.70
N ILE A 64 -0.28 9.31 -0.69
CA ILE A 64 -1.23 8.37 -1.30
C ILE A 64 -1.99 7.68 -0.18
N VAL A 65 -3.31 7.67 -0.25
CA VAL A 65 -4.15 7.01 0.74
C VAL A 65 -5.19 6.14 0.05
N ILE A 66 -5.45 4.98 0.63
CA ILE A 66 -6.63 4.16 0.34
C ILE A 66 -7.47 4.05 1.61
N ALA A 67 -8.73 3.68 1.47
CA ALA A 67 -9.57 3.27 2.60
C ALA A 67 -9.24 1.83 3.02
N GLY A 68 -9.71 1.43 4.20
CA GLY A 68 -9.78 0.03 4.63
C GLY A 68 -11.18 -0.33 5.14
N ASN A 69 -11.32 -1.51 5.73
CA ASN A 69 -12.63 -2.02 6.12
C ASN A 69 -13.28 -1.22 7.28
N HIS A 70 -12.48 -0.49 8.07
CA HIS A 70 -12.97 0.40 9.14
C HIS A 70 -13.43 1.78 8.68
N ASP A 71 -13.09 2.18 7.45
CA ASP A 71 -13.44 3.48 6.89
C ASP A 71 -14.85 3.47 6.29
N VAL A 72 -15.83 3.05 7.10
CA VAL A 72 -17.14 2.56 6.61
C VAL A 72 -17.96 3.59 5.85
N THR A 73 -17.76 4.89 6.08
CA THR A 73 -18.45 5.98 5.37
C THR A 73 -17.86 6.26 3.99
N LEU A 74 -16.70 5.68 3.65
CA LEU A 74 -16.08 5.80 2.33
C LEU A 74 -16.60 4.73 1.35
N ASP A 75 -17.45 3.81 1.81
CA ASP A 75 -18.20 2.84 1.02
C ASP A 75 -19.71 3.19 1.12
N PRO A 76 -20.24 4.02 0.20
CA PRO A 76 -21.62 4.51 0.28
C PRO A 76 -22.67 3.41 0.30
N ASP A 77 -22.47 2.37 -0.51
CA ASP A 77 -23.42 1.26 -0.64
C ASP A 77 -23.46 0.46 0.66
N PHE A 78 -22.29 0.11 1.21
CA PHE A 78 -22.20 -0.52 2.52
C PHE A 78 -22.79 0.36 3.63
N TYR A 79 -22.46 1.64 3.65
CA TYR A 79 -22.89 2.55 4.72
C TYR A 79 -24.40 2.79 4.71
N ALA A 80 -25.03 2.81 3.54
CA ALA A 80 -26.48 2.95 3.41
C ALA A 80 -27.23 1.79 4.09
N GLU A 81 -26.69 0.57 4.02
CA GLU A 81 -27.29 -0.62 4.63
C GLU A 81 -26.87 -0.81 6.10
N HIS A 82 -25.59 -0.54 6.42
CA HIS A 82 -24.98 -0.94 7.69
C HIS A 82 -24.61 0.22 8.61
N GLY A 83 -24.76 1.48 8.18
CA GLY A 83 -24.28 2.66 8.90
C GLY A 83 -24.83 2.78 10.33
N GLY A 84 -26.06 2.32 10.58
CA GLY A 84 -26.69 2.31 11.90
C GLY A 84 -26.00 1.39 12.93
N ILE A 85 -25.20 0.41 12.48
CA ILE A 85 -24.38 -0.44 13.36
C ILE A 85 -23.21 0.35 13.94
N PHE A 86 -22.66 1.30 13.17
CA PHE A 86 -21.46 2.05 13.53
C PHE A 86 -21.78 3.41 14.17
N HIS A 87 -22.85 4.06 13.72
CA HIS A 87 -23.18 5.42 14.13
C HIS A 87 -24.65 5.54 14.49
N LYS A 88 -24.92 5.97 15.74
CA LYS A 88 -26.27 6.30 16.20
C LYS A 88 -26.90 7.42 15.35
N GLU A 89 -26.09 8.39 14.96
CA GLU A 89 -26.45 9.45 14.03
C GLU A 89 -25.64 9.25 12.75
N LEU A 90 -26.34 9.01 11.63
CA LEU A 90 -25.68 8.75 10.36
C LEU A 90 -24.84 9.96 9.94
N GLN A 91 -23.62 9.68 9.48
CA GLN A 91 -22.72 10.66 8.92
C GLN A 91 -23.15 11.02 7.49
N ASP A 92 -22.85 12.24 7.05
CA ASP A 92 -22.96 12.64 5.66
C ASP A 92 -21.81 12.00 4.86
N VAL A 93 -22.15 11.00 4.05
CA VAL A 93 -21.20 10.24 3.21
C VAL A 93 -20.51 11.12 2.17
N THR A 94 -21.21 12.11 1.60
CA THR A 94 -20.60 13.04 0.64
C THR A 94 -19.52 13.85 1.33
N ALA A 95 -19.83 14.40 2.51
CA ALA A 95 -18.85 15.13 3.30
C ALA A 95 -17.65 14.25 3.73
N CYS A 96 -17.87 12.96 4.00
CA CYS A 96 -16.81 12.00 4.30
C CYS A 96 -15.86 11.80 3.12
N ILE A 97 -16.41 11.61 1.91
CA ILE A 97 -15.63 11.43 0.68
C ILE A 97 -14.84 12.70 0.34
N ASP A 98 -15.45 13.88 0.51
CA ASP A 98 -14.79 15.17 0.23
C ASP A 98 -13.58 15.41 1.14
N ILE A 99 -13.57 14.88 2.37
CA ILE A 99 -12.43 15.02 3.29
C ILE A 99 -11.17 14.32 2.75
N VAL A 100 -11.35 13.13 2.14
CA VAL A 100 -10.24 12.34 1.58
C VAL A 100 -9.91 12.71 0.14
N ASN A 101 -10.91 13.19 -0.62
CA ASN A 101 -10.75 13.62 -2.00
C ASN A 101 -10.50 15.14 -2.07
N THR A 102 -9.29 15.56 -1.68
CA THR A 102 -8.99 16.96 -1.33
C THR A 102 -9.08 17.96 -2.48
N GLY A 103 -9.08 17.51 -3.73
CA GLY A 103 -9.20 18.35 -4.94
C GLY A 103 -7.98 19.23 -5.26
N ASP A 104 -7.22 19.64 -4.25
CA ASP A 104 -6.00 20.45 -4.32
C ASP A 104 -4.72 19.65 -4.59
N GLY A 105 -4.82 18.32 -4.69
CA GLY A 105 -3.68 17.42 -4.88
C GLY A 105 -2.81 17.22 -3.64
N SER A 106 -3.20 17.78 -2.48
CA SER A 106 -2.47 17.57 -1.21
C SER A 106 -2.47 16.12 -0.78
N VAL A 107 -3.51 15.35 -1.14
CA VAL A 107 -3.61 13.91 -0.94
C VAL A 107 -4.19 13.25 -2.19
N ILE A 108 -3.59 12.13 -2.59
CA ILE A 108 -4.04 11.28 -3.68
C ILE A 108 -4.84 10.13 -3.08
N PHE A 109 -6.17 10.27 -3.06
CA PHE A 109 -7.07 9.19 -2.65
C PHE A 109 -7.34 8.22 -3.80
N LEU A 110 -7.01 6.94 -3.60
CA LEU A 110 -7.25 5.86 -4.56
C LEU A 110 -8.34 4.93 -4.02
N ASN A 111 -9.44 4.80 -4.78
CA ASN A 111 -10.53 3.88 -4.47
C ASN A 111 -10.73 2.96 -5.67
N HIS A 112 -9.98 1.85 -5.70
CA HIS A 112 -9.92 0.88 -6.79
C HIS A 112 -9.61 1.52 -8.15
N LYS A 113 -8.53 2.31 -8.21
CA LYS A 113 -8.11 3.02 -9.42
C LYS A 113 -6.60 3.20 -9.47
N SER A 114 -6.08 3.47 -10.67
CA SER A 114 -4.67 3.82 -10.89
C SER A 114 -4.48 5.30 -11.20
N THR A 115 -3.31 5.84 -10.85
CA THR A 115 -2.85 7.15 -11.33
C THR A 115 -1.34 7.14 -11.57
N LEU A 116 -0.87 8.11 -12.36
CA LEU A 116 0.54 8.39 -12.55
C LEU A 116 0.97 9.49 -11.58
N VAL A 117 1.98 9.21 -10.76
CA VAL A 117 2.57 10.19 -9.83
C VAL A 117 3.86 10.73 -10.43
N LYS A 118 4.01 12.05 -10.43
CA LYS A 118 5.23 12.76 -10.83
C LYS A 118 5.69 13.63 -9.67
N LEU A 119 6.89 13.37 -9.19
CA LEU A 119 7.55 14.19 -8.18
C LEU A 119 8.31 15.31 -8.89
N SER A 120 7.96 16.57 -8.72
CA SER A 120 8.55 17.78 -9.31
C SER A 120 9.39 18.64 -8.37
N ARG A 121 9.48 18.35 -7.07
CA ARG A 121 10.26 19.16 -6.10
C ARG A 121 11.69 19.32 -6.65
N PRO A 122 12.21 20.56 -6.81
CA PRO A 122 13.49 20.80 -7.48
C PRO A 122 14.67 20.04 -6.89
N GLU A 123 14.74 20.01 -5.56
CA GLU A 123 15.75 19.27 -4.77
C GLU A 123 15.36 17.81 -4.50
N GLY A 124 14.22 17.37 -5.03
CA GLY A 124 13.67 16.03 -4.87
C GLY A 124 14.18 15.02 -5.89
N PRO A 125 13.61 13.81 -5.90
CA PRO A 125 14.06 12.74 -6.77
C PRO A 125 13.73 12.99 -8.26
N ARG A 126 12.73 13.83 -8.54
CA ARG A 126 12.24 14.10 -9.90
C ARG A 126 11.82 12.84 -10.67
N THR A 127 11.26 11.88 -9.94
CA THR A 127 10.88 10.56 -10.47
C THR A 127 9.39 10.45 -10.74
N MET A 128 9.02 9.49 -11.59
CA MET A 128 7.62 9.15 -11.86
C MET A 128 7.36 7.66 -11.66
N PHE A 129 6.12 7.31 -11.32
CA PHE A 129 5.67 5.92 -11.17
C PHE A 129 4.15 5.83 -11.30
N LYS A 130 3.65 4.68 -11.77
CA LYS A 130 2.22 4.35 -11.78
C LYS A 130 1.85 3.57 -10.52
N VAL A 131 0.82 4.05 -9.82
CA VAL A 131 0.30 3.42 -8.61
C VAL A 131 -1.15 3.00 -8.82
N PHE A 132 -1.50 1.78 -8.40
CA PHE A 132 -2.87 1.32 -8.25
C PHE A 132 -3.21 1.22 -6.76
N GLY A 133 -4.38 1.70 -6.36
CA GLY A 133 -4.83 1.65 -4.96
C GLY A 133 -6.24 1.08 -4.84
N SER A 134 -6.47 0.16 -3.90
CA SER A 134 -7.79 -0.42 -3.66
C SER A 134 -8.06 -0.77 -2.20
N PRO A 135 -9.24 -0.39 -1.67
CA PRO A 135 -9.59 -0.66 -0.27
C PRO A 135 -10.16 -2.07 -0.02
N PHE A 136 -10.47 -2.81 -1.08
CA PHE A 136 -11.17 -4.09 -0.97
C PHE A 136 -10.37 -5.12 -0.20
N SER A 137 -11.04 -5.83 0.70
CA SER A 137 -10.46 -6.89 1.51
C SER A 137 -11.33 -8.13 1.53
N ARG A 138 -10.65 -9.29 1.59
CA ARG A 138 -11.31 -10.58 1.69
C ARG A 138 -11.73 -10.78 3.14
N PHE A 139 -12.99 -10.52 3.46
CA PHE A 139 -13.55 -10.88 4.75
C PHE A 139 -15.02 -11.28 4.60
N ARG A 140 -15.49 -12.04 5.58
CA ARG A 140 -16.92 -12.32 5.78
C ARG A 140 -17.35 -11.58 7.03
N GLY A 141 -18.27 -10.63 6.91
CA GLY A 141 -18.75 -9.87 8.05
C GLY A 141 -19.37 -8.53 7.67
N GLN A 142 -19.66 -7.73 8.70
CA GLN A 142 -20.24 -6.40 8.57
C GLN A 142 -19.14 -5.35 8.68
N TRP A 143 -18.30 -5.25 7.64
CA TRP A 143 -17.35 -4.15 7.47
C TRP A 143 -17.38 -3.67 6.02
N ALA A 144 -16.84 -2.50 5.74
CA ALA A 144 -16.86 -1.93 4.39
C ALA A 144 -15.86 -2.60 3.45
N PHE A 145 -16.07 -2.45 2.15
CA PHE A 145 -15.17 -2.93 1.10
C PHE A 145 -14.90 -4.44 1.15
N GLY A 146 -15.91 -5.22 1.55
CA GLY A 146 -15.82 -6.67 1.66
C GLY A 146 -16.22 -7.40 0.39
N TYR A 147 -15.48 -8.46 0.07
CA TYR A 147 -15.91 -9.50 -0.86
C TYR A 147 -15.60 -10.87 -0.28
N SER A 148 -16.41 -11.88 -0.64
CA SER A 148 -16.40 -13.17 0.05
C SER A 148 -16.13 -14.38 -0.85
N THR A 149 -16.20 -14.22 -2.18
CA THR A 149 -16.03 -15.29 -3.16
C THR A 149 -14.69 -15.17 -3.90
N ALA A 150 -14.20 -16.29 -4.45
CA ALA A 150 -12.99 -16.29 -5.26
C ALA A 150 -13.23 -15.54 -6.57
N GLU A 151 -14.42 -15.69 -7.15
CA GLU A 151 -14.86 -15.07 -8.39
C GLU A 151 -14.92 -13.55 -8.28
N ASP A 152 -15.42 -13.00 -7.16
CA ASP A 152 -15.38 -11.56 -6.90
C ASP A 152 -13.95 -11.05 -6.75
N GLY A 153 -13.11 -11.79 -6.04
CA GLY A 153 -11.69 -11.47 -5.94
C GLY A 153 -11.00 -11.45 -7.30
N GLU A 154 -11.26 -12.42 -8.15
CA GLU A 154 -10.69 -12.51 -9.50
C GLU A 154 -11.15 -11.33 -10.37
N ARG A 155 -12.46 -11.02 -10.34
CA ARG A 155 -13.04 -9.88 -11.04
C ARG A 155 -12.46 -8.55 -10.57
N LEU A 156 -12.19 -8.39 -9.27
CA LEU A 156 -11.56 -7.19 -8.72
C LEU A 156 -10.08 -7.09 -9.16
N TRP A 157 -9.30 -8.13 -8.90
CA TRP A 157 -7.84 -8.04 -9.06
C TRP A 157 -7.35 -8.23 -10.50
N SER A 158 -8.22 -8.69 -11.41
CA SER A 158 -7.95 -8.67 -12.86
C SER A 158 -7.97 -7.24 -13.46
N GLN A 159 -8.56 -6.26 -12.78
CA GLN A 159 -8.64 -4.88 -13.25
C GLN A 159 -7.35 -4.07 -13.01
N ILE A 160 -6.39 -4.61 -12.24
CA ILE A 160 -5.13 -3.89 -11.99
C ILE A 160 -4.34 -3.82 -13.32
N PRO A 161 -3.97 -2.61 -13.79
CA PRO A 161 -3.21 -2.47 -15.02
C PRO A 161 -1.85 -3.17 -14.96
N THR A 162 -1.45 -3.86 -16.03
CA THR A 162 -0.20 -4.63 -16.09
C THR A 162 1.05 -3.76 -15.99
N ASP A 163 0.97 -2.48 -16.36
CA ASP A 163 2.03 -1.46 -16.26
C ASP A 163 2.10 -0.77 -14.87
N THR A 164 1.41 -1.29 -13.86
CA THR A 164 1.42 -0.73 -12.49
C THR A 164 2.76 -1.00 -11.81
N ASP A 165 3.48 0.05 -11.39
CA ASP A 165 4.76 -0.07 -10.67
C ASP A 165 4.55 -0.38 -9.18
N ILE A 166 3.53 0.22 -8.57
CA ILE A 166 3.24 0.08 -7.14
C ILE A 166 1.76 -0.30 -6.95
N VAL A 167 1.51 -1.37 -6.21
CA VAL A 167 0.15 -1.78 -5.81
C VAL A 167 -0.03 -1.48 -4.33
N VAL A 168 -1.09 -0.75 -3.98
CA VAL A 168 -1.51 -0.48 -2.60
C VAL A 168 -2.88 -1.12 -2.38
N THR A 169 -2.96 -2.14 -1.53
CA THR A 169 -4.23 -2.81 -1.20
C THR A 169 -4.41 -2.86 0.29
N HIS A 170 -5.64 -2.81 0.79
CA HIS A 170 -5.81 -2.97 2.24
C HIS A 170 -5.48 -4.41 2.67
N THR A 171 -6.02 -5.40 1.96
CA THR A 171 -5.72 -6.82 2.21
C THR A 171 -4.32 -7.23 1.72
N PRO A 172 -3.59 -8.08 2.46
CA PRO A 172 -2.36 -8.68 1.97
C PRO A 172 -2.63 -9.81 0.96
N PRO A 173 -1.67 -10.12 0.06
CA PRO A 173 -1.74 -11.31 -0.77
C PRO A 173 -1.55 -12.59 0.06
N PHE A 174 -2.17 -13.69 -0.38
CA PHE A 174 -2.08 -14.97 0.32
C PHE A 174 -0.63 -15.45 0.49
N GLY A 175 -0.27 -15.81 1.71
CA GLY A 175 1.02 -16.42 2.05
C GLY A 175 2.15 -15.43 2.31
N TYR A 176 1.92 -14.11 2.17
CA TYR A 176 2.95 -13.08 2.35
C TYR A 176 2.45 -11.98 3.29
N CYS A 177 3.17 -11.81 4.40
CA CYS A 177 2.86 -10.74 5.37
C CYS A 177 1.38 -10.75 5.85
N ASP A 178 0.78 -11.94 5.99
CA ASP A 178 -0.66 -12.15 6.19
C ASP A 178 -0.99 -13.21 7.27
N HIS A 179 -0.01 -13.54 8.11
CA HIS A 179 -0.19 -14.56 9.14
C HIS A 179 -0.50 -13.93 10.49
N HIS A 180 -1.41 -14.56 11.24
CA HIS A 180 -1.56 -14.32 12.67
C HIS A 180 -0.55 -15.15 13.49
N PRO A 181 -0.21 -14.73 14.73
CA PRO A 181 0.63 -15.50 15.63
C PRO A 181 -0.05 -16.82 15.99
N ALA A 182 0.74 -17.87 16.22
CA ALA A 182 0.25 -19.20 16.58
C ALA A 182 -0.63 -19.24 17.85
N ASP A 183 -0.54 -18.21 18.69
CA ASP A 183 -1.35 -18.07 19.91
C ASP A 183 -2.86 -17.89 19.63
N TYR A 184 -3.25 -17.56 18.38
CA TYR A 184 -4.64 -17.41 17.95
C TYR A 184 -5.24 -18.67 17.29
N GLY A 185 -4.47 -19.77 17.21
CA GLY A 185 -4.85 -21.00 16.52
C GLY A 185 -3.82 -21.41 15.45
N PRO A 186 -4.11 -22.42 14.62
CA PRO A 186 -3.24 -22.74 13.49
C PRO A 186 -3.01 -21.47 12.64
N SER A 187 -1.75 -21.20 12.30
CA SER A 187 -1.36 -20.05 11.51
C SER A 187 -1.88 -20.23 10.08
N GLU A 188 -3.16 -19.91 9.88
CA GLU A 188 -3.78 -19.90 8.57
C GLU A 188 -3.59 -18.53 7.95
N SER A 189 -3.07 -18.53 6.73
CA SER A 189 -2.94 -17.35 5.89
C SER A 189 -4.33 -16.77 5.61
N THR A 190 -4.54 -15.51 5.98
CA THR A 190 -5.79 -14.77 5.75
C THR A 190 -5.74 -13.89 4.50
N GLY A 191 -4.60 -13.87 3.81
CA GLY A 191 -4.40 -13.10 2.59
C GLY A 191 -5.21 -13.60 1.40
N CYS A 192 -5.27 -12.77 0.37
CA CYS A 192 -6.05 -13.04 -0.84
C CYS A 192 -5.25 -13.79 -1.91
N ARG A 193 -5.71 -14.99 -2.30
CA ARG A 193 -5.10 -15.80 -3.38
C ARG A 193 -5.22 -15.10 -4.73
N GLN A 194 -6.38 -14.54 -5.04
CA GLN A 194 -6.59 -13.84 -6.30
C GLN A 194 -5.72 -12.58 -6.43
N LEU A 195 -5.40 -11.92 -5.31
CA LEU A 195 -4.43 -10.84 -5.29
C LEU A 195 -3.02 -11.37 -5.53
N LEU A 196 -2.62 -12.49 -4.91
CA LEU A 196 -1.34 -13.14 -5.21
C LEU A 196 -1.19 -13.46 -6.70
N ASP A 197 -2.23 -14.03 -7.30
CA ASP A 197 -2.24 -14.33 -8.74
C ASP A 197 -2.07 -13.04 -9.56
N ALA A 198 -2.76 -11.96 -9.20
CA ALA A 198 -2.59 -10.66 -9.85
C ALA A 198 -1.16 -10.13 -9.71
N LEU A 199 -0.57 -10.20 -8.52
CA LEU A 199 0.81 -9.77 -8.29
C LEU A 199 1.82 -10.60 -9.11
N SER A 200 1.59 -11.90 -9.30
CA SER A 200 2.45 -12.74 -10.16
C SER A 200 2.36 -12.40 -11.65
N ARG A 201 1.19 -11.91 -12.11
CA ARG A 201 0.98 -11.45 -13.49
C ARG A 201 1.59 -10.07 -13.72
N ILE A 202 1.38 -9.15 -12.78
CA ILE A 202 1.76 -7.74 -12.91
C ILE A 202 3.22 -7.55 -12.53
N LYS A 203 3.67 -8.24 -11.48
CA LYS A 203 5.02 -8.16 -10.89
C LYS A 203 5.37 -6.71 -10.51
N PRO A 204 4.57 -6.00 -9.67
CA PRO A 204 4.89 -4.64 -9.24
C PRO A 204 6.22 -4.59 -8.50
N MET A 205 6.87 -3.42 -8.51
CA MET A 205 8.09 -3.24 -7.72
C MET A 205 7.75 -3.36 -6.23
N LEU A 206 6.67 -2.71 -5.80
CA LEU A 206 6.17 -2.73 -4.43
C LEU A 206 4.70 -3.18 -4.39
N SER A 207 4.37 -4.04 -3.43
CA SER A 207 2.99 -4.31 -3.00
C SER A 207 2.86 -3.94 -1.52
N ILE A 208 2.08 -2.92 -1.20
CA ILE A 208 1.98 -2.35 0.14
C ILE A 208 0.57 -2.57 0.67
N CYS A 209 0.48 -3.15 1.87
CA CYS A 209 -0.78 -3.53 2.50
C CYS A 209 -0.81 -3.30 4.01
N GLY A 210 -1.93 -3.68 4.63
CA GLY A 210 -2.18 -3.62 6.06
C GLY A 210 -3.13 -4.74 6.49
N HIS A 211 -4.19 -4.40 7.21
CA HIS A 211 -5.32 -5.25 7.60
C HIS A 211 -4.98 -6.35 8.62
N VAL A 212 -3.98 -7.17 8.31
CA VAL A 212 -3.48 -8.23 9.19
C VAL A 212 -2.35 -7.66 10.04
N HIS A 213 -2.70 -7.08 11.20
CA HIS A 213 -1.75 -6.35 12.05
C HIS A 213 -0.48 -7.15 12.40
N GLU A 214 -0.65 -8.43 12.71
CA GLU A 214 0.45 -9.32 13.09
C GLU A 214 1.28 -9.79 11.89
N GLY A 215 0.74 -9.66 10.67
CA GLY A 215 1.43 -9.92 9.42
C GLY A 215 2.48 -8.88 9.06
N ARG A 216 2.63 -7.83 9.87
CA ARG A 216 3.61 -6.76 9.67
C ARG A 216 5.00 -7.31 9.34
N GLY A 217 5.58 -6.79 8.27
CA GLY A 217 6.90 -7.16 7.82
C GLY A 217 7.09 -6.86 6.35
N TYR A 218 8.08 -7.51 5.76
CA TYR A 218 8.26 -7.49 4.32
C TYR A 218 8.85 -8.80 3.82
N GLU A 219 8.55 -9.13 2.57
CA GLU A 219 9.03 -10.32 1.87
C GLU A 219 9.34 -9.97 0.42
N ARG A 220 10.52 -10.35 -0.05
CA ARG A 220 10.94 -10.17 -1.44
C ARG A 220 10.60 -11.44 -2.21
N VAL A 221 9.76 -11.33 -3.22
CA VAL A 221 9.22 -12.46 -3.96
C VAL A 221 9.75 -12.44 -5.39
N MET A 222 10.48 -13.50 -5.77
CA MET A 222 10.89 -13.73 -7.14
C MET A 222 9.80 -14.52 -7.88
N TRP A 223 9.38 -14.02 -9.04
CA TRP A 223 8.35 -14.64 -9.88
C TRP A 223 8.96 -15.51 -10.97
N SER A 224 8.28 -16.59 -11.35
CA SER A 224 8.60 -17.40 -12.55
C SER A 224 7.67 -17.04 -13.73
N ALA A 225 8.12 -17.32 -14.95
CA ALA A 225 7.32 -17.09 -16.17
C ALA A 225 6.04 -17.97 -16.24
N ASN A 226 6.02 -19.12 -15.54
CA ASN A 226 4.94 -20.12 -15.61
C ASN A 226 4.05 -20.20 -14.35
N ALA A 227 4.11 -19.17 -13.49
CA ALA A 227 3.45 -19.03 -12.19
C ALA A 227 3.95 -19.97 -11.06
N SER A 228 3.84 -19.46 -9.84
CA SER A 228 4.49 -19.85 -8.58
C SER A 228 5.78 -19.09 -8.30
N THR A 229 5.86 -18.61 -7.06
CA THR A 229 7.04 -18.02 -6.44
C THR A 229 8.25 -18.93 -6.58
N VAL A 230 9.36 -18.37 -7.06
CA VAL A 230 10.65 -19.05 -7.23
C VAL A 230 11.39 -19.09 -5.90
N SER A 231 11.49 -17.94 -5.25
CA SER A 231 12.17 -17.78 -3.97
C SER A 231 11.57 -16.63 -3.19
N VAL A 232 11.70 -16.72 -1.87
CA VAL A 232 11.28 -15.67 -0.94
C VAL A 232 12.46 -15.33 -0.06
N ASP A 233 12.94 -14.09 -0.16
CA ASP A 233 13.90 -13.57 0.80
C ASP A 233 13.13 -12.83 1.89
N LYS A 234 13.12 -13.43 3.09
CA LYS A 234 12.50 -12.87 4.29
C LYS A 234 13.60 -12.36 5.20
N GLU A 235 13.68 -11.04 5.34
CA GLU A 235 14.54 -10.41 6.33
C GLU A 235 13.70 -9.80 7.46
N ALA A 236 14.28 -9.75 8.65
CA ALA A 236 13.60 -9.17 9.81
C ALA A 236 13.78 -7.65 9.83
N LEU A 237 12.67 -6.93 10.08
CA LEU A 237 12.74 -5.54 10.51
C LEU A 237 13.41 -5.46 11.90
N PRO A 238 13.99 -4.30 12.27
CA PRO A 238 14.44 -4.06 13.63
C PRO A 238 13.35 -4.42 14.67
N PRO A 239 13.73 -5.02 15.81
CA PRO A 239 12.76 -5.34 16.86
C PRO A 239 12.13 -4.07 17.42
N LEU A 240 10.94 -4.18 18.01
CA LEU A 240 10.13 -3.02 18.39
C LEU A 240 10.85 -2.05 19.35
N ASN A 241 11.67 -2.57 20.26
CA ASN A 241 12.47 -1.77 21.21
C ASN A 241 13.71 -1.10 20.58
N SER A 242 13.96 -1.34 19.28
CA SER A 242 15.08 -0.76 18.56
C SER A 242 14.82 0.69 18.20
N LYS A 243 15.86 1.51 18.38
CA LYS A 243 15.88 2.89 17.88
C LYS A 243 16.13 2.96 16.36
N LYS A 244 16.59 1.87 15.73
CA LYS A 244 16.87 1.82 14.29
C LYS A 244 15.59 2.06 13.48
N GLN A 245 15.76 2.66 12.31
CA GLN A 245 14.69 2.83 11.34
C GLN A 245 14.38 1.49 10.65
N ASN A 246 13.11 1.22 10.40
CA ASN A 246 12.64 0.07 9.62
C ASN A 246 12.87 0.32 8.12
N LEU A 247 14.15 0.40 7.71
CA LEU A 247 14.54 0.69 6.33
C LEU A 247 14.71 -0.61 5.53
N ILE A 248 14.03 -0.67 4.39
CA ILE A 248 14.20 -1.66 3.33
C ILE A 248 14.90 -0.93 2.17
N ASP A 249 16.18 -1.19 1.95
CA ASP A 249 16.96 -0.55 0.88
C ASP A 249 17.10 -1.49 -0.32
N LEU A 250 16.32 -1.20 -1.37
CA LEU A 250 16.27 -1.97 -2.61
C LEU A 250 17.05 -1.28 -3.74
N THR A 251 17.95 -0.36 -3.41
CA THR A 251 18.73 0.43 -4.38
C THR A 251 20.04 -0.23 -4.81
N GLY A 252 20.46 -1.31 -4.15
CA GLY A 252 21.77 -1.92 -4.34
C GLY A 252 22.87 -1.39 -3.40
N LYS A 253 22.55 -0.42 -2.53
CA LYS A 253 23.55 0.18 -1.62
C LYS A 253 23.81 -0.65 -0.37
N ARG A 254 22.75 -1.14 0.29
CA ARG A 254 22.87 -1.99 1.50
C ARG A 254 22.50 -3.45 1.25
N HIS A 255 21.47 -3.68 0.45
CA HIS A 255 20.99 -5.01 0.04
C HIS A 255 21.02 -5.10 -1.50
N PRO A 256 20.95 -6.31 -2.09
CA PRO A 256 20.83 -6.47 -3.53
C PRO A 256 19.67 -5.63 -4.08
N ALA A 257 19.92 -4.92 -5.17
CA ALA A 257 18.91 -4.11 -5.83
C ALA A 257 17.70 -4.97 -6.23
N LEU A 258 16.51 -4.34 -6.28
CA LEU A 258 15.31 -4.99 -6.78
C LEU A 258 15.50 -5.42 -8.25
N ARG A 259 15.22 -6.68 -8.56
CA ARG A 259 15.23 -7.21 -9.94
C ARG A 259 13.93 -6.87 -10.65
N ASN A 260 13.64 -5.57 -10.71
CA ASN A 260 12.43 -5.04 -11.31
C ASN A 260 12.67 -3.58 -11.71
N THR A 261 12.24 -3.19 -12.90
CA THR A 261 12.26 -1.78 -13.32
C THR A 261 10.89 -1.31 -13.77
N SER A 262 10.65 0.00 -13.66
CA SER A 262 9.34 0.60 -13.93
C SER A 262 8.90 0.46 -15.39
N SER A 263 7.60 0.21 -15.59
CA SER A 263 6.97 0.15 -16.92
C SER A 263 6.90 1.51 -17.63
N ALA A 264 7.08 2.63 -16.94
CA ALA A 264 7.12 3.96 -17.57
C ALA A 264 8.26 4.12 -18.61
N CYS A 265 9.23 3.21 -18.61
CA CYS A 265 10.38 3.21 -19.51
C CYS A 265 10.12 2.60 -20.90
N THR A 266 9.05 1.81 -21.07
CA THR A 266 8.83 1.01 -22.30
C THR A 266 8.08 1.76 -23.41
N SER A 267 7.56 2.96 -23.14
CA SER A 267 6.76 3.73 -24.11
C SER A 267 7.57 4.41 -25.25
N LYS A 268 8.91 4.37 -25.22
CA LYS A 268 9.77 5.08 -26.19
C LYS A 268 10.42 4.23 -27.28
N THR A 269 10.21 2.92 -27.34
CA THR A 269 10.78 2.06 -28.40
C THR A 269 9.70 1.39 -29.21
N THR A 270 9.34 2.02 -30.32
CA THR A 270 8.68 1.39 -31.46
C THR A 270 9.63 0.39 -32.12
N SER A 271 9.40 -0.91 -31.96
CA SER A 271 9.52 -1.94 -33.02
C SER A 271 9.41 -3.34 -32.43
N VAL A 272 8.37 -4.06 -32.90
CA VAL A 272 8.17 -5.52 -32.85
C VAL A 272 8.19 -6.18 -31.45
N PRO A 273 7.09 -6.81 -31.01
CA PRO A 273 7.11 -7.61 -29.79
C PRO A 273 7.92 -8.89 -30.04
N ASN A 274 9.17 -8.92 -29.57
CA ASN A 274 9.88 -10.17 -29.33
C ASN A 274 9.51 -10.62 -27.92
N SER A 275 8.64 -11.63 -27.82
CA SER A 275 8.04 -12.14 -26.58
C SER A 275 9.05 -12.51 -25.49
N ASP A 276 10.31 -12.79 -25.85
CA ASP A 276 11.29 -13.37 -24.93
C ASP A 276 12.20 -12.32 -24.25
N MET A 277 12.18 -11.04 -24.71
CA MET A 277 12.98 -9.95 -24.12
C MET A 277 12.21 -9.15 -23.05
N ASP A 278 10.88 -9.10 -23.13
CA ASP A 278 10.03 -8.29 -22.24
C ASP A 278 9.84 -8.97 -20.87
N ASP A 279 9.92 -10.31 -20.83
CA ASP A 279 9.85 -11.13 -19.61
C ASP A 279 11.03 -10.92 -18.64
N ASN A 280 12.08 -10.22 -19.07
CA ASN A 280 13.30 -10.02 -18.29
C ASN A 280 13.34 -8.74 -17.44
N ILE A 281 12.31 -7.87 -17.50
CA ILE A 281 12.38 -6.53 -16.87
C ILE A 281 11.77 -6.51 -15.45
N ARG A 282 10.74 -7.31 -15.20
CA ARG A 282 10.00 -7.34 -13.92
C ARG A 282 10.00 -8.75 -13.37
N GLN A 283 10.87 -9.04 -12.42
CA GLN A 283 11.06 -10.40 -11.88
C GLN A 283 10.79 -10.49 -10.38
N GLU A 284 10.81 -9.36 -9.69
CA GLU A 284 10.77 -9.32 -8.22
C GLU A 284 9.77 -8.30 -7.69
N THR A 285 8.99 -8.68 -6.67
CA THR A 285 8.12 -7.77 -5.92
C THR A 285 8.53 -7.75 -4.46
N CYS A 286 8.66 -6.56 -3.88
CA CYS A 286 8.74 -6.42 -2.42
C CYS A 286 7.32 -6.24 -1.86
N ILE A 287 6.83 -7.24 -1.14
CA ILE A 287 5.54 -7.21 -0.45
C ILE A 287 5.77 -6.68 0.96
N ILE A 288 4.98 -5.70 1.39
CA ILE A 288 5.15 -4.99 2.66
C ILE A 288 3.79 -4.90 3.34
N ASN A 289 3.70 -5.38 4.57
CA ASN A 289 2.58 -5.06 5.45
C ASN A 289 3.02 -3.95 6.42
N ALA A 290 2.40 -2.80 6.27
CA ALA A 290 2.75 -1.54 6.92
C ALA A 290 1.91 -1.23 8.16
N ALA A 291 1.19 -2.21 8.72
CA ALA A 291 0.32 -2.03 9.88
C ALA A 291 1.05 -1.33 11.04
N ILE A 292 0.46 -0.23 11.49
CA ILE A 292 0.92 0.54 12.65
C ILE A 292 0.34 -0.07 13.92
N MET A 293 -0.94 -0.41 13.96
CA MET A 293 -1.46 -1.25 15.04
C MET A 293 -0.73 -2.60 15.03
N ALA A 294 -0.15 -3.02 16.15
CA ALA A 294 0.67 -4.23 16.22
C ALA A 294 -0.11 -5.50 16.54
N LYS A 295 -1.30 -5.36 17.12
CA LYS A 295 -2.15 -6.48 17.51
C LYS A 295 -3.59 -6.16 17.19
N SER A 296 -4.32 -7.15 16.71
CA SER A 296 -5.76 -7.08 16.49
C SER A 296 -6.53 -7.01 17.81
N TRP A 297 -7.78 -6.57 17.74
CA TRP A 297 -8.70 -6.63 18.89
C TRP A 297 -8.80 -8.08 19.41
N PRO A 298 -8.87 -8.33 20.73
CA PRO A 298 -9.14 -7.41 21.84
C PRO A 298 -7.90 -6.73 22.46
N HIS A 299 -6.73 -6.78 21.82
CA HIS A 299 -5.48 -6.21 22.36
C HIS A 299 -5.16 -6.74 23.77
N ILE A 300 -5.04 -8.06 23.91
CA ILE A 300 -4.64 -8.69 25.17
C ILE A 300 -3.29 -8.08 25.61
N ASN A 301 -3.26 -7.48 26.80
CA ASN A 301 -2.15 -6.69 27.38
C ASN A 301 -1.98 -5.25 26.84
N GLY A 302 -3.04 -4.66 26.29
CA GLY A 302 -3.09 -3.26 25.86
C GLY A 302 -2.69 -3.05 24.39
N LYS A 303 -2.92 -1.83 23.91
CA LYS A 303 -2.58 -1.44 22.55
C LYS A 303 -1.07 -1.27 22.39
N GLN A 304 -0.56 -1.77 21.28
CA GLN A 304 0.84 -1.68 20.92
C GLN A 304 0.92 -1.21 19.47
N PHE A 305 1.89 -0.34 19.19
CA PHE A 305 2.04 0.29 17.89
C PHE A 305 3.45 0.08 17.36
N ASN A 306 3.53 -0.13 16.05
CA ASN A 306 4.74 -0.22 15.27
C ASN A 306 5.13 1.16 14.72
N ARG A 307 6.40 1.28 14.33
CA ARG A 307 6.90 2.48 13.63
C ARG A 307 6.72 2.32 12.10
N PRO A 308 6.63 3.40 11.32
CA PRO A 308 6.54 3.33 9.86
C PRO A 308 7.64 2.45 9.22
N ILE A 309 7.33 1.80 8.10
CA ILE A 309 8.32 1.13 7.24
C ILE A 309 8.80 2.13 6.20
N VAL A 310 10.11 2.19 5.96
CA VAL A 310 10.72 3.04 4.95
C VAL A 310 11.33 2.19 3.87
N VAL A 311 11.08 2.54 2.61
CA VAL A 311 11.55 1.78 1.45
C VAL A 311 12.27 2.71 0.50
N ASP A 312 13.49 2.36 0.13
CA ASP A 312 14.25 3.06 -0.91
C ASP A 312 14.25 2.19 -2.17
N ILE A 313 13.69 2.69 -3.27
CA ILE A 313 13.75 2.07 -4.61
C ILE A 313 14.26 3.07 -5.65
N ASN A 314 14.82 2.58 -6.75
CA ASN A 314 15.21 3.40 -7.89
C ASN A 314 14.05 3.52 -8.87
N LEU A 315 13.58 4.73 -9.14
CA LEU A 315 12.48 5.02 -10.08
C LEU A 315 12.96 5.90 -11.24
N PRO A 316 12.28 5.83 -12.42
CA PRO A 316 12.69 6.61 -13.58
C PRO A 316 12.49 8.10 -13.34
N ILE A 317 13.50 8.89 -13.71
CA ILE A 317 13.42 10.35 -13.74
C ILE A 317 12.50 10.74 -14.90
N TRP A 318 11.59 11.69 -14.69
CA TRP A 318 10.84 12.27 -15.78
C TRP A 318 11.54 13.56 -16.23
N ASP A 319 12.12 13.54 -17.42
CA ASP A 319 12.80 14.70 -17.96
C ASP A 319 11.77 15.77 -18.37
N HIS A 320 12.02 17.01 -17.97
CA HIS A 320 11.31 18.21 -18.42
C HIS A 320 11.78 18.68 -19.81
N GLU A 321 12.67 17.94 -20.49
CA GLU A 321 13.27 18.37 -21.76
C GLU A 321 12.25 18.34 -22.91
N GLY A 322 11.53 19.45 -23.03
CA GLY A 322 10.55 19.76 -24.04
C GLY A 322 10.03 21.18 -23.85
N GLY A 323 10.95 22.15 -23.81
CA GLY A 323 10.66 23.57 -23.71
C GLY A 323 11.87 24.38 -24.17
N GLY A 324 12.18 24.28 -25.46
CA GLY A 324 12.99 25.28 -26.16
C GLY A 324 12.14 26.49 -26.53
#